data_AF-A0A0D7WT56-F1
#
_entry.id   AF-A0A0D7WT56-F1
#
_cell.length_a   1.000
_cell.length_b   1.000
_cell.length_c   1.000
_cell.angle_alpha   90.00
_cell.angle_beta   90.00
_cell.angle_gamma   90.00
#
_symmetry.space_group_name_H-M   'P 1'
#
loop_
_entity.id
_entity.type
_entity.pdbx_description
1 polymer ?
#
loop_
_entity_poly.entity_id
_entity_poly.type
_entity_poly.pdbx_seq_one_letter_code
_entity_poly.pdbx_strand_id
1 'polypeptide(L)'
;MSWEIVREDREHCACRMGFVSRILKADDWNRTEITVSLMCSECKKNYVEYTYDYHSSGMLETATRWVKKEEYEVFCRLETEFKEIEGKTNNEINEYLYSNYYESWMALFDNVPRNKKAVWNKLYHLNLIYFSYSKFCKNIGTKSLDDHIKSYVSYPHKDKLLKILGVRDENIGIINAKSKTARIQYEEVKRTMIRNSF
;
A
#
# COMPACT_ATOMS: atom_id res chain seq x y z
N MET A 1 31.75 -13.29 10.76
CA MET A 1 30.42 -13.17 11.40
C MET A 1 29.67 -14.44 11.07
N SER A 2 29.53 -15.34 12.04
CA SER A 2 28.85 -16.63 11.87
C SER A 2 27.38 -16.47 12.26
N TRP A 3 26.50 -17.04 11.45
CA TRP A 3 25.11 -17.25 11.81
C TRP A 3 25.01 -18.62 12.48
N GLU A 4 24.46 -18.67 13.69
CA GLU A 4 24.27 -19.90 14.45
C GLU A 4 22.81 -20.33 14.39
N ILE A 5 22.55 -21.63 14.26
CA ILE A 5 21.20 -22.17 14.29
C ILE A 5 20.72 -22.16 15.74
N VAL A 6 19.71 -21.34 16.01
CA VAL A 6 19.10 -21.20 17.34
C VAL A 6 17.94 -22.16 17.51
N ARG A 7 17.19 -22.41 16.43
CA ARG A 7 16.03 -23.30 16.44
C ARG A 7 15.82 -23.96 15.08
N GLU A 8 15.49 -25.24 15.10
CA GLU A 8 15.04 -25.99 13.92
C GLU A 8 13.72 -26.69 14.27
N ASP A 9 12.66 -26.39 13.53
CA ASP A 9 11.37 -27.06 13.65
C ASP A 9 11.03 -27.80 12.36
N ARG A 10 10.32 -28.92 12.49
CA ARG A 10 9.78 -29.69 11.37
C ARG A 10 8.31 -29.98 11.60
N GLU A 11 7.48 -29.55 10.67
CA GLU A 11 6.04 -29.78 10.69
C GLU A 11 5.61 -30.60 9.48
N HIS A 12 4.65 -31.50 9.64
CA HIS A 12 4.15 -32.30 8.51
C HIS A 12 3.54 -31.39 7.43
N CYS A 13 3.85 -31.67 6.16
CA CYS A 13 3.18 -31.00 5.06
C CYS A 13 1.72 -31.49 4.89
N ALA A 14 0.91 -30.80 4.09
CA ALA A 14 -0.50 -31.15 3.88
C ALA A 14 -0.75 -32.61 3.48
N CYS A 15 0.11 -33.22 2.65
CA CYS A 15 -0.06 -34.62 2.25
C CYS A 15 0.54 -35.64 3.24
N ARG A 16 1.20 -35.18 4.32
CA ARG A 16 1.89 -35.98 5.35
C ARG A 16 3.04 -36.88 4.84
N MET A 17 3.38 -36.82 3.55
CA MET A 17 4.50 -37.59 2.95
C MET A 17 5.86 -36.88 3.07
N GLY A 18 5.90 -35.71 3.72
CA GLY A 18 7.12 -34.95 3.98
C GLY A 18 6.88 -33.89 5.05
N PHE A 19 7.76 -32.90 5.12
CA PHE A 19 7.71 -31.86 6.15
C PHE A 19 8.10 -30.48 5.61
N VAL A 20 7.69 -29.44 6.32
CA VAL A 20 8.22 -28.09 6.21
C VAL A 20 9.28 -27.93 7.30
N SER A 21 10.48 -27.53 6.91
CA SER A 21 11.57 -27.19 7.84
C SER A 21 11.62 -25.68 8.05
N ARG A 22 11.73 -25.25 9.30
CA ARG A 22 11.92 -23.86 9.70
C ARG A 22 13.21 -23.76 10.50
N ILE A 23 14.17 -23.01 9.99
CA ILE A 23 15.48 -22.80 10.63
C ILE A 23 15.57 -21.32 11.02
N LEU A 24 15.65 -21.06 12.32
CA LEU A 24 15.94 -19.74 12.89
C LEU A 24 17.44 -19.67 13.17
N LYS A 25 18.10 -18.66 12.60
CA LYS A 25 19.49 -18.33 12.89
C LYS A 25 19.59 -17.01 13.62
N ALA A 26 20.61 -16.87 14.46
CA ALA A 26 20.98 -15.59 15.06
C ALA A 26 22.49 -15.38 14.96
N ASP A 27 22.91 -14.12 15.04
CA ASP A 27 24.31 -13.73 15.14
C ASP A 27 24.63 -13.07 16.49
N ASP A 28 25.91 -12.77 16.72
CA ASP A 28 26.41 -12.11 17.94
C ASP A 28 25.82 -10.71 18.18
N TRP A 29 25.08 -10.16 17.20
CA TRP A 29 24.47 -8.83 17.23
C TRP A 29 22.95 -8.92 17.43
N ASN A 30 22.46 -10.12 17.80
CA ASN A 30 21.06 -10.41 18.05
C ASN A 30 20.15 -10.13 16.83
N ARG A 31 20.71 -10.17 15.62
CA ARG A 31 19.92 -10.19 14.38
C ARG A 31 19.43 -11.62 14.18
N THR A 32 18.22 -11.77 13.65
CA THR A 32 17.62 -13.07 13.37
C THR A 32 17.26 -13.22 11.91
N GLU A 33 17.40 -14.43 11.40
CA GLU A 33 16.98 -14.82 10.05
C GLU A 33 16.18 -16.13 10.15
N ILE A 34 15.04 -16.19 9.46
CA ILE A 34 14.21 -17.39 9.38
C ILE A 34 14.25 -17.90 7.95
N THR A 35 14.67 -19.16 7.77
CA THR A 35 14.55 -19.87 6.49
C THR A 35 13.45 -20.91 6.62
N VAL A 36 12.48 -20.88 5.69
CA VAL A 36 11.41 -21.88 5.59
C VAL A 36 11.61 -22.69 4.32
N SER A 37 11.44 -24.01 4.37
CA SER A 37 11.68 -24.87 3.21
C SER A 37 10.77 -26.09 3.21
N LEU A 38 10.11 -26.35 2.08
CA LEU A 38 9.27 -27.53 1.90
C LEU A 38 10.12 -28.73 1.44
N MET A 39 10.11 -29.80 2.22
CA MET A 39 10.82 -31.06 1.97
C MET A 39 9.84 -32.17 1.58
N CYS A 40 9.01 -31.92 0.55
CA CYS A 40 8.07 -32.90 0.00
C CYS A 40 7.95 -32.75 -1.52
N SER A 41 8.32 -33.79 -2.27
CA SER A 41 8.28 -33.80 -3.75
C SER A 41 6.87 -33.59 -4.31
N GLU A 42 5.86 -34.23 -3.71
CA GLU A 42 4.46 -34.09 -4.15
C GLU A 42 3.90 -32.69 -3.85
N CYS A 43 4.13 -32.15 -2.65
CA CYS A 43 3.66 -30.81 -2.34
C CYS A 43 4.36 -29.73 -3.18
N LYS A 44 5.65 -29.89 -3.54
CA LYS A 44 6.33 -28.95 -4.46
C LYS A 44 5.68 -28.84 -5.84
N LYS A 45 4.94 -29.87 -6.28
CA LYS A 45 4.20 -29.83 -7.55
C LYS A 45 2.97 -28.94 -7.46
N ASN A 46 2.30 -28.89 -6.31
CA ASN A 46 0.97 -28.29 -6.15
C ASN A 46 0.94 -27.02 -5.29
N TYR A 47 2.01 -26.73 -4.56
CA TYR A 47 2.10 -25.60 -3.65
C TYR A 47 3.26 -24.67 -4.02
N VAL A 48 3.11 -23.39 -3.65
CA VAL A 48 4.13 -22.35 -3.76
C VAL A 48 4.28 -21.63 -2.43
N GLU A 49 5.46 -21.09 -2.20
CA GLU A 49 5.75 -20.27 -1.04
C GLU A 49 5.09 -18.90 -1.20
N TYR A 50 4.36 -18.46 -0.17
CA TYR A 50 3.78 -17.14 -0.08
C TYR A 50 4.17 -16.49 1.24
N THR A 51 4.76 -15.30 1.15
CA THR A 51 5.21 -14.52 2.31
C THR A 51 4.41 -13.23 2.39
N TYR A 52 3.93 -12.89 3.58
CA TYR A 52 3.19 -11.65 3.82
C TYR A 52 3.48 -11.09 5.21
N ASP A 53 3.42 -9.76 5.28
CA ASP A 53 3.56 -9.05 6.55
C ASP A 53 2.19 -8.88 7.22
N TYR A 54 2.20 -8.93 8.55
CA TYR A 54 1.04 -8.68 9.38
C TYR A 54 1.45 -7.91 10.64
N HIS A 55 0.49 -7.22 11.23
CA HIS A 55 0.70 -6.55 12.52
C HIS A 55 0.26 -7.46 13.66
N SER A 56 1.15 -7.63 14.63
CA SER A 56 0.90 -8.36 15.87
C SER A 56 1.48 -7.56 17.02
N SER A 57 0.66 -7.25 18.02
CA SER A 57 1.08 -6.47 19.21
C SER A 57 1.79 -5.14 18.91
N GLY A 58 1.40 -4.46 17.82
CA GLY A 58 2.02 -3.21 17.38
C GLY A 58 3.33 -3.36 16.61
N MET A 59 3.82 -4.58 16.43
CA MET A 59 5.02 -4.91 15.64
C MET A 59 4.63 -5.39 14.24
N LEU A 60 5.48 -5.14 13.25
CA LEU A 60 5.38 -5.75 11.93
C LEU A 60 6.10 -7.09 11.97
N GLU A 61 5.38 -8.16 11.68
CA GLU A 61 5.88 -9.53 11.63
C GLU A 61 5.67 -10.09 10.22
N THR A 62 6.51 -11.03 9.81
CA THR A 62 6.45 -11.67 8.50
C THR A 62 6.11 -13.15 8.68
N ALA A 63 5.09 -13.63 7.96
CA ALA A 63 4.71 -15.04 7.91
C ALA A 63 4.95 -15.63 6.52
N THR A 64 5.39 -16.88 6.49
CA THR A 64 5.51 -17.69 5.28
C THR A 64 4.55 -18.87 5.35
N ARG A 65 3.81 -19.11 4.26
CA ARG A 65 2.81 -20.16 4.11
C ARG A 65 2.98 -20.89 2.78
N TRP A 66 2.55 -22.14 2.72
CA TRP A 66 2.47 -22.89 1.47
C TRP A 66 1.04 -22.87 0.94
N VAL A 67 0.83 -22.14 -0.15
CA VAL A 67 -0.48 -21.96 -0.79
C VAL A 67 -0.59 -22.83 -2.03
N LYS A 68 -1.80 -23.28 -2.38
CA LYS A 68 -2.02 -24.05 -3.61
C LYS A 68 -1.72 -23.16 -4.83
N LYS A 69 -1.05 -23.73 -5.84
CA LYS A 69 -0.71 -23.03 -7.08
C LYS A 69 -1.93 -22.42 -7.76
N GLU A 70 -3.00 -23.19 -7.89
CA GLU A 70 -4.25 -22.74 -8.51
C GLU A 70 -4.84 -21.50 -7.81
N GLU A 71 -4.84 -21.50 -6.47
CA GLU A 71 -5.34 -20.37 -5.68
C GLU A 71 -4.41 -19.15 -5.79
N TYR A 72 -3.10 -19.38 -5.81
CA TYR A 72 -2.09 -18.33 -6.00
C TYR A 72 -2.18 -17.68 -7.37
N GLU A 73 -2.39 -18.45 -8.44
CA GLU A 73 -2.58 -17.93 -9.79
C GLU A 73 -3.84 -17.05 -9.90
N VAL A 74 -4.94 -17.46 -9.27
CA VAL A 74 -6.16 -16.65 -9.17
C VAL A 74 -5.88 -15.35 -8.40
N PHE A 75 -5.16 -15.43 -7.28
CA PHE A 75 -4.76 -14.27 -6.49
C PHE A 75 -3.91 -13.29 -7.31
N CYS A 76 -2.85 -13.75 -7.99
CA CYS A 76 -1.99 -12.88 -8.80
C CYS A 76 -2.73 -12.20 -9.95
N ARG A 77 -3.65 -12.91 -10.61
CA ARG A 77 -4.50 -12.33 -11.66
C ARG A 77 -5.37 -11.21 -11.12
N LEU A 78 -6.07 -11.46 -10.00
CA LEU A 78 -6.93 -10.46 -9.37
C LEU A 78 -6.14 -9.29 -8.78
N GLU A 79 -4.93 -9.52 -8.28
CA GLU A 79 -4.04 -8.45 -7.83
C GLU A 79 -3.71 -7.48 -8.97
N THR A 80 -3.40 -8.03 -10.14
CA THR A 80 -3.09 -7.24 -11.34
C THR A 80 -4.31 -6.46 -11.80
N GLU A 81 -5.46 -7.14 -11.92
CA GLU A 81 -6.73 -6.49 -12.30
C GLU A 81 -7.14 -5.39 -11.32
N PHE A 82 -7.03 -5.64 -10.01
CA PHE A 82 -7.31 -4.64 -9.00
C PHE A 82 -6.40 -3.41 -9.13
N LYS A 83 -5.09 -3.60 -9.30
CA LYS A 83 -4.13 -2.50 -9.49
C LYS A 83 -4.44 -1.69 -10.74
N GLU A 84 -4.84 -2.34 -11.83
CA GLU A 84 -5.24 -1.65 -13.05
C GLU A 84 -6.54 -0.83 -12.86
N ILE A 85 -7.54 -1.41 -12.22
CA ILE A 85 -8.81 -0.73 -11.93
C ILE A 85 -8.55 0.46 -11.00
N GLU A 86 -7.79 0.27 -9.93
CA GLU A 86 -7.43 1.34 -8.99
C GLU A 86 -6.65 2.46 -9.69
N GLY A 87 -5.67 2.13 -10.55
CA GLY A 87 -4.94 3.10 -11.34
C GLY A 87 -5.84 3.93 -12.25
N LYS A 88 -6.75 3.27 -12.99
CA LYS A 88 -7.73 3.94 -13.87
C LYS A 88 -8.68 4.84 -13.09
N THR A 89 -9.26 4.33 -12.00
CA THR A 89 -10.15 5.10 -11.13
C THR A 89 -9.45 6.32 -10.51
N ASN A 90 -8.19 6.17 -10.08
CA ASN A 90 -7.41 7.29 -9.54
C ASN A 90 -7.19 8.38 -10.60
N ASN A 91 -6.93 8.00 -11.85
CA ASN A 91 -6.78 8.93 -12.96
C ASN A 91 -8.10 9.63 -13.30
N GLU A 92 -9.21 8.90 -13.39
CA GLU A 92 -10.54 9.47 -13.62
C GLU A 92 -10.91 10.48 -12.52
N ILE A 93 -10.60 10.17 -11.25
CA ILE A 93 -10.80 11.13 -10.15
C ILE A 93 -9.88 12.34 -10.28
N ASN A 94 -8.62 12.16 -10.66
CA ASN A 94 -7.71 13.29 -10.88
C ASN A 94 -8.24 14.24 -11.96
N GLU A 95 -8.67 13.69 -13.11
CA GLU A 95 -9.25 14.47 -14.21
C GLU A 95 -10.52 15.18 -13.77
N TYR A 96 -11.42 14.47 -13.10
CA TYR A 96 -12.66 15.04 -12.58
C TYR A 96 -12.40 16.17 -11.57
N LEU A 97 -11.48 15.97 -10.62
CA LEU A 97 -11.10 17.00 -9.66
C LEU A 97 -10.51 18.23 -10.35
N TYR A 98 -9.67 18.01 -11.36
CA TYR A 98 -9.07 19.09 -12.12
C TYR A 98 -10.13 19.87 -12.90
N SER A 99 -11.04 19.21 -13.61
CA SER A 99 -12.07 19.88 -14.39
C SER A 99 -13.08 20.66 -13.54
N ASN A 100 -13.41 20.18 -12.34
CA ASN A 100 -14.50 20.77 -11.55
C ASN A 100 -14.01 21.68 -10.42
N TYR A 101 -12.81 21.45 -9.88
CA TYR A 101 -12.36 22.11 -8.64
C TYR A 101 -11.03 22.83 -8.76
N TYR A 102 -10.31 22.72 -9.88
CA TYR A 102 -9.01 23.37 -10.04
C TYR A 102 -9.08 24.88 -9.87
N GLU A 103 -10.02 25.55 -10.55
CA GLU A 103 -10.14 27.01 -10.47
C GLU A 103 -10.50 27.48 -9.06
N SER A 104 -11.48 26.82 -8.42
CA SER A 104 -11.86 27.11 -7.03
C SER A 104 -10.71 26.87 -6.05
N TRP A 105 -9.90 25.84 -6.30
CA TRP A 105 -8.70 25.55 -5.52
C TRP A 105 -7.64 26.64 -5.67
N MET A 106 -7.35 27.05 -6.90
CA MET A 106 -6.35 28.09 -7.18
C MET A 106 -6.75 29.45 -6.63
N ALA A 107 -8.05 29.78 -6.66
CA ALA A 107 -8.60 31.01 -6.10
C ALA A 107 -8.29 31.20 -4.60
N LEU A 108 -8.11 30.11 -3.84
CA LEU A 108 -7.71 30.19 -2.42
C LEU A 108 -6.32 30.82 -2.23
N PHE A 109 -5.52 30.88 -3.28
CA PHE A 109 -4.15 31.38 -3.29
C PHE A 109 -3.99 32.72 -4.02
N ASP A 110 -5.05 33.31 -4.59
CA ASP A 110 -4.95 34.56 -5.36
C ASP A 110 -4.39 35.71 -4.53
N ASN A 111 -4.80 35.81 -3.27
CA ASN A 111 -4.34 36.84 -2.33
C ASN A 111 -3.07 36.43 -1.57
N VAL A 112 -2.45 35.30 -1.91
CA VAL A 112 -1.24 34.80 -1.24
C VAL A 112 -0.01 35.25 -2.02
N PRO A 113 0.94 35.97 -1.39
CA PRO A 113 2.19 36.31 -2.04
C PRO A 113 2.89 35.06 -2.59
N ARG A 114 3.35 35.12 -3.85
CA ARG A 114 3.99 33.98 -4.55
C ARG A 114 5.44 33.77 -4.09
N ASN A 115 5.60 33.48 -2.81
CA ASN A 115 6.86 33.06 -2.22
C ASN A 115 6.67 31.81 -1.36
N LYS A 116 7.76 31.04 -1.17
CA LYS A 116 7.72 29.74 -0.48
C LYS A 116 7.12 29.84 0.92
N LYS A 117 7.46 30.89 1.70
CA LYS A 117 7.01 31.03 3.09
C LYS A 117 5.51 31.28 3.18
N ALA A 118 4.97 32.17 2.34
CA ALA A 118 3.55 32.50 2.32
C ALA A 118 2.70 31.29 1.88
N VAL A 119 3.13 30.58 0.83
CA VAL A 119 2.45 29.36 0.36
C VAL A 119 2.51 28.26 1.42
N TRP A 120 3.66 28.04 2.05
CA TRP A 120 3.79 27.06 3.14
C TRP A 120 2.84 27.38 4.29
N ASN A 121 2.82 28.63 4.77
CA ASN A 121 1.91 29.06 5.84
C ASN A 121 0.46 28.77 5.47
N LYS A 122 0.04 29.12 4.24
CA LYS A 122 -1.33 28.87 3.77
C LYS A 122 -1.66 27.38 3.77
N LEU A 123 -0.80 26.54 3.19
CA LEU A 123 -0.99 25.09 3.15
C LEU A 123 -1.01 24.46 4.55
N TYR A 124 -0.19 24.96 5.47
CA TYR A 124 -0.16 24.53 6.86
C TYR A 124 -1.47 24.88 7.58
N HIS A 125 -1.96 26.12 7.43
CA HIS A 125 -3.24 26.54 8.01
C HIS A 125 -4.44 25.77 7.43
N LEU A 126 -4.36 25.32 6.18
CA LEU A 126 -5.35 24.44 5.56
C LEU A 126 -5.24 22.97 6.03
N ASN A 127 -4.31 22.65 6.93
CA ASN A 127 -4.05 21.29 7.42
C ASN A 127 -3.72 20.27 6.31
N LEU A 128 -3.16 20.74 5.19
CA LEU A 128 -2.70 19.87 4.11
C LEU A 128 -1.32 19.29 4.41
N ILE A 129 -0.48 20.06 5.09
CA ILE A 129 0.89 19.69 5.44
C ILE A 129 1.12 19.86 6.94
N TYR A 130 1.94 18.99 7.50
CA TYR A 130 2.34 19.03 8.92
C TYR A 130 3.85 19.12 9.12
N PHE A 131 4.61 19.25 8.02
CA PHE A 131 6.06 19.31 8.05
C PHE A 131 6.57 20.76 8.06
N SER A 132 7.79 20.93 8.57
CA SER A 132 8.43 22.24 8.72
C SER A 132 8.70 22.94 7.38
N TYR A 133 8.87 24.26 7.43
CA TYR A 133 9.24 25.09 6.27
C TYR A 133 10.51 24.60 5.57
N SER A 134 11.52 24.13 6.31
CA SER A 134 12.74 23.57 5.71
C SER A 134 12.44 22.32 4.88
N LYS A 135 11.60 21.40 5.39
CA LYS A 135 11.16 20.22 4.64
C LYS A 135 10.30 20.60 3.43
N PHE A 136 9.47 21.62 3.55
CA PHE A 136 8.71 22.18 2.43
C PHE A 136 9.60 22.69 1.30
N CYS A 137 10.61 23.50 1.62
CA CYS A 137 11.57 23.99 0.64
C CYS A 137 12.30 22.86 -0.08
N LYS A 138 12.65 21.77 0.63
CA LYS A 138 13.23 20.57 0.04
C LYS A 138 12.25 19.83 -0.87
N ASN A 139 10.98 19.69 -0.46
CA ASN A 139 9.95 18.99 -1.24
C ASN A 139 9.60 19.72 -2.54
N ILE A 140 9.59 21.06 -2.54
CA ILE A 140 9.44 21.82 -3.79
C ILE A 140 10.68 21.67 -4.67
N GLY A 141 11.87 21.80 -4.07
CA GLY A 141 13.13 21.78 -4.82
C GLY A 141 13.16 22.87 -5.90
N THR A 142 13.29 22.43 -7.15
CA THR A 142 13.31 23.25 -8.38
C THR A 142 11.95 23.42 -9.05
N LYS A 143 10.89 22.75 -8.56
CA LYS A 143 9.54 22.89 -9.12
C LYS A 143 9.00 24.30 -8.89
N SER A 144 8.12 24.76 -9.79
CA SER A 144 7.41 26.01 -9.57
C SER A 144 6.48 25.89 -8.36
N LEU A 145 6.20 27.01 -7.69
CA LEU A 145 5.25 27.04 -6.58
C LEU A 145 3.84 26.67 -7.02
N ASP A 146 3.44 27.10 -8.21
CA ASP A 146 2.11 26.85 -8.74
C ASP A 146 1.93 25.38 -9.12
N ASP A 147 2.95 24.72 -9.68
CA ASP A 147 2.92 23.26 -9.89
C ASP A 147 2.79 22.50 -8.56
N HIS A 148 3.45 22.99 -7.51
CA HIS A 148 3.32 22.38 -6.19
C HIS A 148 1.91 22.56 -5.61
N ILE A 149 1.32 23.75 -5.74
CA ILE A 149 -0.07 24.01 -5.29
C ILE A 149 -1.06 23.17 -6.11
N LYS A 150 -0.89 23.11 -7.43
CA LYS A 150 -1.69 22.30 -8.35
C LYS A 150 -1.64 20.81 -8.01
N SER A 151 -0.50 20.31 -7.52
CA SER A 151 -0.36 18.88 -7.18
C SER A 151 -1.33 18.40 -6.08
N TYR A 152 -1.91 19.30 -5.28
CA TYR A 152 -2.93 18.96 -4.29
C TYR A 152 -4.32 18.73 -4.89
N VAL A 153 -4.55 19.08 -6.16
CA VAL A 153 -5.75 18.70 -6.92
C VAL A 153 -5.56 17.29 -7.46
N SER A 154 -5.52 16.32 -6.56
CA SER A 154 -5.25 14.92 -6.88
C SER A 154 -5.93 13.95 -5.91
N TYR A 155 -6.11 12.71 -6.35
CA TYR A 155 -6.74 11.62 -5.63
C TYR A 155 -6.23 11.41 -4.20
N PRO A 156 -4.90 11.44 -3.92
CA PRO A 156 -4.38 11.31 -2.55
C PRO A 156 -4.87 12.41 -1.59
N HIS A 157 -5.27 13.55 -2.13
CA HIS A 157 -5.68 14.73 -1.36
C HIS A 157 -7.18 15.03 -1.47
N LYS A 158 -7.95 14.25 -2.24
CA LYS A 158 -9.35 14.52 -2.58
C LYS A 158 -10.22 14.85 -1.37
N ASP A 159 -10.16 14.06 -0.30
CA ASP A 159 -11.03 14.23 0.86
C ASP A 159 -10.73 15.54 1.61
N LYS A 160 -9.43 15.89 1.71
CA LYS A 160 -9.01 17.16 2.31
C LYS A 160 -9.38 18.34 1.42
N LEU A 161 -9.19 18.21 0.11
CA LEU A 161 -9.53 19.25 -0.87
C LEU A 161 -11.02 19.56 -0.83
N LEU A 162 -11.90 18.55 -0.92
CA LEU A 162 -13.35 18.74 -0.86
C LEU A 162 -13.78 19.36 0.47
N LYS A 163 -13.17 18.93 1.58
CA LYS A 163 -13.42 19.50 2.91
C LYS A 163 -13.03 20.98 2.98
N ILE A 164 -11.88 21.36 2.41
CA ILE A 164 -11.42 22.76 2.36
C ILE A 164 -12.35 23.61 1.50
N LEU A 165 -12.81 23.08 0.37
CA LEU A 165 -13.74 23.76 -0.52
C LEU A 165 -15.19 23.76 0.01
N GLY A 166 -15.48 22.99 1.07
CA GLY A 166 -16.82 22.88 1.64
C GLY A 166 -17.81 22.13 0.75
N VAL A 167 -17.32 21.27 -0.17
CA VAL A 167 -18.14 20.56 -1.15
C VAL A 167 -18.40 19.12 -0.71
N ARG A 168 -19.62 18.65 -0.92
CA ARG A 168 -19.96 17.22 -0.89
C ARG A 168 -20.27 16.78 -2.31
N ASP A 169 -19.44 15.91 -2.86
CA ASP A 169 -19.58 15.43 -4.24
C ASP A 169 -19.74 13.92 -4.27
N GLU A 170 -20.96 13.48 -4.58
CA GLU A 170 -21.32 12.07 -4.67
C GLU A 170 -20.74 11.40 -5.92
N ASN A 171 -20.41 12.15 -6.98
CA ASN A 171 -19.86 11.60 -8.21
C ASN A 171 -18.50 10.93 -7.98
N ILE A 172 -17.69 11.46 -7.06
CA ILE A 172 -16.43 10.83 -6.67
C ILE A 172 -16.68 9.47 -6.03
N GLY A 173 -17.77 9.33 -5.25
CA GLY A 173 -18.20 8.06 -4.69
C GLY A 173 -18.62 7.07 -5.77
N ILE A 174 -19.34 7.54 -6.80
CA ILE A 174 -19.78 6.74 -7.96
C ILE A 174 -18.56 6.24 -8.75
N ILE A 175 -17.61 7.13 -9.08
CA ILE A 175 -16.37 6.76 -9.78
C ILE A 175 -15.59 5.71 -8.98
N ASN A 176 -15.53 5.86 -7.65
CA ASN A 176 -14.77 4.96 -6.77
C ASN A 176 -15.48 3.62 -6.50
N ALA A 177 -16.76 3.46 -6.83
CA ALA A 177 -17.54 2.25 -6.52
C ALA A 177 -16.94 1.00 -7.17
N LYS A 178 -16.42 1.13 -8.39
CA LYS A 178 -15.79 0.03 -9.14
C LYS A 178 -14.50 -0.45 -8.45
N SER A 179 -13.61 0.48 -8.10
CA SER A 179 -12.37 0.16 -7.37
C SER A 179 -12.65 -0.47 -6.01
N LYS A 180 -13.66 0.04 -5.27
CA LYS A 180 -14.07 -0.54 -3.99
C LYS A 180 -14.53 -1.99 -4.12
N THR A 181 -15.29 -2.30 -5.16
CA THR A 181 -15.76 -3.68 -5.42
C THR A 181 -14.60 -4.61 -5.76
N ALA A 182 -13.70 -4.18 -6.65
CA ALA A 182 -12.50 -4.94 -7.00
C ALA A 182 -11.60 -5.20 -5.77
N ARG A 183 -11.44 -4.21 -4.89
CA ARG A 183 -10.69 -4.36 -3.64
C ARG A 183 -11.28 -5.43 -2.72
N ILE A 184 -12.61 -5.45 -2.59
CA ILE A 184 -13.30 -6.44 -1.73
C ILE A 184 -13.04 -7.85 -2.27
N GLN A 185 -13.17 -8.06 -3.58
CA GLN A 185 -12.91 -9.36 -4.22
C GLN A 185 -11.46 -9.81 -4.05
N TYR A 186 -10.50 -8.89 -4.28
CA TYR A 186 -9.08 -9.15 -4.07
C TYR A 186 -8.77 -9.59 -2.63
N GLU A 187 -9.30 -8.86 -1.63
CA GLU A 187 -9.08 -9.17 -0.21
C GLU A 187 -9.76 -10.48 0.23
N GLU A 188 -10.88 -10.84 -0.40
CA GLU A 188 -11.57 -12.11 -0.13
C GLU A 188 -10.78 -13.31 -0.66
N VAL A 189 -10.25 -13.21 -1.88
CA VAL A 189 -9.39 -14.25 -2.47
C VAL A 189 -8.11 -14.40 -1.67
N LYS A 190 -7.47 -13.30 -1.29
CA LYS A 190 -6.28 -13.33 -0.42
C LYS A 190 -6.56 -14.05 0.89
N ARG A 191 -7.66 -13.71 1.57
CA ARG A 191 -8.06 -14.37 2.83
C ARG A 191 -8.35 -15.86 2.65
N THR A 192 -9.00 -16.24 1.55
CA THR A 192 -9.30 -17.64 1.26
C THR A 192 -8.04 -18.45 0.97
N MET A 193 -7.13 -17.92 0.16
CA MET A 193 -5.83 -18.53 -0.12
C MET A 193 -5.01 -18.74 1.16
N ILE A 194 -4.92 -17.72 2.03
CA ILE A 194 -4.19 -17.84 3.31
C ILE A 194 -4.84 -18.87 4.23
N ARG A 195 -6.17 -18.90 4.31
CA ARG A 195 -6.91 -19.86 5.14
C ARG A 195 -6.73 -21.31 4.69
N ASN A 196 -6.58 -21.54 3.39
CA ASN A 196 -6.38 -22.88 2.82
C ASN A 196 -4.90 -23.32 2.80
N SER A 197 -4.00 -22.45 3.25
CA SER A 197 -2.57 -22.74 3.33
C SER A 197 -2.21 -23.55 4.57
N PHE A 198 -0.99 -24.09 4.59
CA PHE A 198 -0.35 -24.66 5.78
C PHE A 198 0.98 -23.96 6.06
#